data_AF-A0A158NWS2-F1
#
_entry.id   AF-A0A158NWS2-F1
#
_cell.length_a   1.000
_cell.length_b   1.000
_cell.length_c   1.000
_cell.angle_alpha   90.00
_cell.angle_beta   90.00
_cell.angle_gamma   90.00
#
_symmetry.space_group_name_H-M   'P 1'
#
loop_
_entity.id
_entity.type
_entity.pdbx_description
1 polymer ?
#
loop_
_entity_poly.entity_id
_entity_poly.type
_entity_poly.pdbx_seq_one_letter_code
_entity_poly.pdbx_strand_id
1 'polypeptide(L)'
;IIWAIAVFVSLSCAIVLIRMAWNYYATHPTLTVIESTHHGIWNYPFPAITVCDINRISYNLTKKFVENLKTSTNVSKEYLIQEMRLMNELLRPGIFGNDIQRNLTRLQDIIDDNHLTIFKVMDLITQNCSTLLTMCKWKGTIDQCDKYFKQSLSVDGLCCSFNYYTFPDTTTFKNVRRAAACGFETGMTVVVNSEPNDYYATIIGAYGVKVMIHYSFDYPDFNAEIQLVQLNNQHFITINPAEMYSKSEVKNLKISMRKCIFSEEADKVLYANVKERNLTFTAYSYHNCLTECRVSIIRAKCGCIPYYFPQN
;
A
#
# COMPACT_ATOMS: atom_id res chain seq x y z
N ILE A 1 54.49 -9.94 49.80
CA ILE A 1 54.63 -9.06 48.61
C ILE A 1 54.11 -9.73 47.35
N ILE A 2 54.66 -10.88 46.92
CA ILE A 2 54.21 -11.60 45.71
C ILE A 2 52.69 -11.88 45.71
N TRP A 3 52.16 -12.39 46.82
CA TRP A 3 50.72 -12.63 46.98
C TRP A 3 49.87 -11.36 46.83
N ALA A 4 50.34 -10.23 47.35
CA ALA A 4 49.63 -8.95 47.24
C ALA A 4 49.61 -8.44 45.79
N ILE A 5 50.72 -8.61 45.05
CA ILE A 5 50.81 -8.26 43.63
C ILE A 5 49.87 -9.15 42.81
N ALA A 6 49.85 -10.47 43.06
CA ALA A 6 48.97 -11.40 42.37
C ALA A 6 47.49 -11.07 42.59
N VAL A 7 47.09 -10.73 43.82
CA VAL A 7 45.72 -10.30 44.13
C VAL A 7 45.35 -8.99 43.43
N PHE A 8 46.26 -8.01 43.41
CA PHE A 8 46.01 -6.73 42.74
C PHE A 8 45.85 -6.88 41.22
N VAL A 9 46.69 -7.70 40.59
CA VAL A 9 46.58 -8.01 39.15
C VAL A 9 45.27 -8.75 38.86
N SER A 10 44.91 -9.75 39.68
CA SER A 10 43.65 -10.47 39.55
C SER A 10 42.44 -9.55 39.68
N LEU A 11 42.43 -8.65 40.67
CA LEU A 11 41.37 -7.67 40.86
C LEU A 11 41.27 -6.68 39.68
N SER A 12 42.41 -6.21 39.18
CA SER A 12 42.45 -5.32 38.02
C SER A 12 41.88 -6.00 36.76
N CYS A 13 42.28 -7.25 36.51
CA CYS A 13 41.72 -8.06 35.42
C CYS A 13 40.22 -8.27 35.58
N ALA A 14 39.74 -8.59 36.80
CA ALA A 14 38.32 -8.77 37.08
C ALA A 14 37.51 -7.49 36.80
N ILE A 15 38.01 -6.32 37.23
CA ILE A 15 37.37 -5.03 36.96
C ILE A 15 37.29 -4.76 35.46
N VAL A 16 38.37 -5.05 34.72
CA VAL A 16 38.40 -4.88 33.25
C VAL A 16 37.38 -5.80 32.57
N LEU A 17 37.33 -7.08 32.96
CA LEU A 17 36.36 -8.05 32.44
C LEU A 17 34.91 -7.64 32.74
N ILE A 18 34.62 -7.21 33.97
CA ILE A 18 33.28 -6.72 34.36
C ILE A 18 32.89 -5.48 33.54
N ARG A 19 33.81 -4.52 33.36
CA ARG A 19 33.54 -3.34 32.53
C ARG A 19 33.27 -3.71 31.07
N MET A 20 34.03 -4.64 30.50
CA MET A 20 33.80 -5.11 29.14
C MET A 20 32.46 -5.82 29.00
N ALA A 21 32.13 -6.72 29.93
CA ALA A 21 30.85 -7.43 29.94
C ALA A 21 29.65 -6.46 30.11
N TRP A 22 29.77 -5.48 31.01
CA TRP A 22 28.75 -4.46 31.22
C TRP A 22 28.55 -3.59 29.98
N ASN A 23 29.65 -3.15 29.35
CA ASN A 23 29.58 -2.35 28.12
C ASN A 23 28.94 -3.14 26.97
N TYR A 24 29.26 -4.44 26.85
CA TYR A 24 28.64 -5.32 25.87
C TYR A 24 27.12 -5.46 26.11
N TYR A 25 26.71 -5.71 27.35
CA TYR A 25 25.29 -5.80 27.73
C TYR A 25 24.53 -4.49 27.47
N ALA A 26 25.12 -3.34 27.84
CA ALA A 26 24.50 -2.03 27.66
C ALA A 26 24.38 -1.63 26.17
N THR A 27 25.28 -2.12 25.31
CA THR A 27 25.25 -1.84 23.86
C THR A 27 24.35 -2.80 23.09
N HIS A 28 24.05 -3.99 23.63
CA HIS A 28 23.21 -5.02 23.00
C HIS A 28 22.06 -5.47 23.92
N PRO A 29 21.07 -4.59 24.21
CA PRO A 29 20.00 -4.89 25.15
C PRO A 29 18.92 -5.83 24.61
N THR A 30 18.93 -6.14 23.31
CA THR A 30 17.92 -6.96 22.63
C THR A 30 18.58 -8.04 21.80
N LEU A 31 17.97 -9.24 21.77
CA LEU A 31 18.36 -10.36 20.92
C LEU A 31 17.15 -10.83 20.13
N THR A 32 17.33 -11.07 18.83
CA THR A 32 16.33 -11.69 17.98
C THR A 32 16.52 -13.20 18.00
N VAL A 33 15.45 -13.93 18.27
CA VAL A 33 15.45 -15.41 18.27
C VAL A 33 14.27 -15.92 17.44
N ILE A 34 14.43 -17.09 16.86
CA ILE A 34 13.31 -17.80 16.21
C ILE A 34 12.53 -18.50 17.31
N GLU A 35 11.29 -18.06 17.56
CA GLU A 35 10.42 -18.74 18.52
C GLU A 35 9.92 -20.07 17.96
N SER A 36 9.44 -20.08 16.72
CA SER A 36 8.92 -21.28 16.07
C SER A 36 8.97 -21.17 14.55
N THR A 37 9.32 -22.27 13.89
CA THR A 37 9.17 -22.47 12.44
C THR A 37 7.90 -23.24 12.07
N HIS A 38 7.14 -23.69 13.07
CA HIS A 38 5.96 -24.55 12.92
C HIS A 38 4.71 -23.88 13.49
N HIS A 39 4.62 -22.56 13.35
CA HIS A 39 3.43 -21.84 13.75
C HIS A 39 2.30 -22.08 12.73
N GLY A 40 1.10 -22.43 13.23
CA GLY A 40 -0.03 -22.77 12.36
C GLY A 40 -0.46 -21.59 11.48
N ILE A 41 -0.80 -21.87 10.22
CA ILE A 41 -1.18 -20.83 9.23
C ILE A 41 -2.39 -20.01 9.66
N TRP A 42 -3.29 -20.61 10.46
CA TRP A 42 -4.48 -19.97 11.00
C TRP A 42 -4.21 -18.87 12.02
N ASN A 43 -2.98 -18.75 12.52
CA ASN A 43 -2.61 -17.65 13.42
C ASN A 43 -2.22 -16.39 12.63
N TYR A 44 -1.79 -16.54 11.38
CA TYR A 44 -1.42 -15.42 10.52
C TYR A 44 -2.67 -14.81 9.86
N PRO A 45 -2.74 -13.47 9.79
CA PRO A 45 -3.73 -12.83 8.92
C PRO A 45 -3.45 -13.22 7.47
N PHE A 46 -4.49 -13.59 6.74
CA PHE A 46 -4.34 -13.72 5.30
C PHE A 46 -4.00 -12.33 4.74
N PRO A 47 -3.08 -12.17 3.79
CA PRO A 47 -2.68 -10.84 3.36
C PRO A 47 -3.84 -10.11 2.68
N ALA A 48 -3.70 -8.78 2.58
CA ALA A 48 -4.51 -8.02 1.64
C ALA A 48 -4.06 -8.34 0.21
N ILE A 49 -5.04 -8.49 -0.68
CA ILE A 49 -4.81 -8.66 -2.11
C ILE A 49 -5.48 -7.49 -2.80
N THR A 50 -4.69 -6.63 -3.43
CA THR A 50 -5.16 -5.48 -4.18
C THR A 50 -4.95 -5.72 -5.66
N VAL A 51 -6.03 -5.77 -6.43
CA VAL A 51 -6.04 -6.03 -7.88
C VAL A 51 -6.36 -4.74 -8.61
N CYS A 52 -5.55 -4.42 -9.60
CA CYS A 52 -5.54 -3.16 -10.31
C CYS A 52 -5.46 -3.46 -11.82
N ASP A 53 -6.44 -3.08 -12.64
CA ASP A 53 -6.42 -3.30 -14.10
C ASP A 53 -5.35 -2.46 -14.80
N ILE A 54 -4.37 -3.05 -15.48
CA ILE A 54 -3.33 -2.28 -16.21
C ILE A 54 -3.98 -1.19 -17.10
N ASN A 55 -5.21 -1.49 -17.55
CA ASN A 55 -6.33 -0.64 -17.94
C ASN A 55 -6.67 0.60 -17.08
N ARG A 56 -5.77 1.56 -16.79
CA ARG A 56 -6.11 2.65 -15.84
C ARG A 56 -7.29 3.53 -16.28
N ILE A 57 -7.42 3.74 -17.59
CA ILE A 57 -8.41 4.63 -18.18
C ILE A 57 -9.13 3.86 -19.29
N SER A 58 -10.36 3.46 -19.02
CA SER A 58 -11.21 2.77 -20.00
C SER A 58 -11.54 3.69 -21.16
N TYR A 59 -11.27 3.24 -22.40
CA TYR A 59 -11.64 3.98 -23.59
C TYR A 59 -13.16 4.18 -23.70
N ASN A 60 -13.92 3.10 -23.48
CA ASN A 60 -15.37 3.10 -23.58
C ASN A 60 -16.04 3.97 -22.51
N LEU A 61 -15.56 3.90 -21.26
CA LEU A 61 -16.06 4.77 -20.20
C LEU A 61 -15.68 6.22 -20.44
N THR A 62 -14.45 6.49 -20.88
CA THR A 62 -14.00 7.83 -21.25
C THR A 62 -14.84 8.44 -22.36
N LYS A 63 -15.15 7.66 -23.40
CA LYS A 63 -16.04 8.10 -24.48
C LYS A 63 -17.41 8.51 -23.96
N LYS A 64 -18.05 7.66 -23.15
CA LYS A 64 -19.36 7.95 -22.53
C LYS A 64 -19.31 9.18 -21.60
N PHE A 65 -18.21 9.34 -20.87
CA PHE A 65 -17.99 10.49 -20.01
C PHE A 65 -17.89 11.79 -20.82
N VAL A 66 -17.03 11.82 -21.83
CA VAL A 66 -16.81 12.98 -22.72
C VAL A 66 -18.06 13.33 -23.52
N GLU A 67 -18.87 12.34 -23.92
CA GLU A 67 -20.13 12.58 -24.61
C GLU A 67 -21.12 13.42 -23.78
N ASN A 68 -21.12 13.23 -22.46
CA ASN A 68 -21.99 13.94 -21.51
C ASN A 68 -21.39 15.25 -20.96
N LEU A 69 -20.12 15.54 -21.27
CA LEU A 69 -19.42 16.71 -20.75
C LEU A 69 -19.85 17.99 -21.47
N LYS A 70 -20.02 19.09 -20.72
CA LYS A 70 -20.22 20.40 -21.33
C LYS A 70 -18.86 20.94 -21.78
N THR A 71 -18.70 21.12 -23.09
CA THR A 71 -17.46 21.65 -23.68
C THR A 71 -17.73 23.00 -24.35
N SER A 72 -16.74 23.89 -24.30
CA SER A 72 -16.72 25.10 -25.13
C SER A 72 -16.70 24.73 -26.63
N THR A 73 -17.24 25.59 -27.50
CA THR A 73 -17.37 25.35 -28.95
C THR A 73 -16.03 25.12 -29.67
N ASN A 74 -14.90 25.45 -29.04
CA ASN A 74 -13.57 25.39 -29.64
C ASN A 74 -12.84 24.05 -29.45
N VAL A 75 -13.48 23.02 -28.87
CA VAL A 75 -12.82 21.72 -28.59
C VAL A 75 -13.65 20.56 -29.16
N SER A 76 -13.05 19.72 -29.99
CA SER A 76 -13.72 18.49 -30.46
C SER A 76 -13.73 17.41 -29.36
N LYS A 77 -14.80 16.62 -29.31
CA LYS A 77 -14.93 15.53 -28.33
C LYS A 77 -13.90 14.43 -28.58
N GLU A 78 -13.58 14.15 -29.84
CA GLU A 78 -12.57 13.17 -30.23
C GLU A 78 -11.17 13.57 -29.73
N TYR A 79 -10.82 14.85 -29.83
CA TYR A 79 -9.59 15.37 -29.27
C TYR A 79 -9.58 15.23 -27.75
N LEU A 80 -10.69 15.56 -27.08
CA LEU A 80 -10.77 15.45 -25.63
C LEU A 80 -10.60 14.00 -25.14
N ILE A 81 -11.19 13.01 -25.82
CA ILE A 81 -11.00 11.59 -25.51
C ILE A 81 -9.51 11.20 -25.57
N GLN A 82 -8.79 11.69 -26.58
CA GLN A 82 -7.34 11.44 -26.68
C GLN A 82 -6.57 12.13 -25.57
N GLU A 83 -6.91 13.37 -25.23
CA GLU A 83 -6.24 14.12 -24.14
C GLU A 83 -6.49 13.53 -22.76
N MET A 84 -7.61 12.83 -22.54
CA MET A 84 -7.87 12.13 -21.27
C MET A 84 -6.78 11.11 -20.90
N ARG A 85 -5.97 10.64 -21.87
CA ARG A 85 -4.78 9.82 -21.60
C ARG A 85 -3.80 10.48 -20.62
N LEU A 86 -3.77 11.81 -20.59
CA LEU A 86 -2.93 12.60 -19.69
C LEU A 86 -3.30 12.40 -18.23
N MET A 87 -4.47 11.84 -17.90
CA MET A 87 -4.82 11.46 -16.53
C MET A 87 -3.82 10.44 -15.95
N ASN A 88 -3.12 9.67 -16.77
CA ASN A 88 -2.04 8.79 -16.32
C ASN A 88 -0.84 9.56 -15.73
N GLU A 89 -0.62 10.82 -16.11
CA GLU A 89 0.42 11.68 -15.49
C GLU A 89 0.14 11.94 -14.02
N LEU A 90 -1.15 11.93 -13.63
CA LEU A 90 -1.54 12.10 -12.23
C LEU A 90 -1.14 10.91 -11.37
N LEU A 91 -1.03 9.72 -11.98
CA LEU A 91 -0.58 8.49 -11.33
C LEU A 91 0.95 8.38 -11.36
N ARG A 92 1.54 8.56 -12.53
CA ARG A 92 2.98 8.44 -12.74
C ARG A 92 3.46 9.58 -13.65
N PRO A 93 4.00 10.65 -13.07
CA PRO A 93 4.52 11.78 -13.83
C PRO A 93 5.69 11.39 -14.75
N GLY A 94 5.76 12.02 -15.92
CA GLY A 94 6.86 11.88 -16.88
C GLY A 94 6.69 10.75 -17.90
N ILE A 95 5.46 10.31 -18.17
CA ILE A 95 5.18 9.30 -19.21
C ILE A 95 5.14 9.94 -20.60
N PHE A 96 4.48 11.09 -20.72
CA PHE A 96 4.31 11.82 -21.98
C PHE A 96 5.40 12.90 -22.15
N GLY A 97 5.55 13.39 -23.39
CA GLY A 97 6.61 14.33 -23.79
C GLY A 97 6.26 15.81 -23.58
N ASN A 98 6.58 16.65 -24.56
CA ASN A 98 6.43 18.10 -24.46
C ASN A 98 4.96 18.55 -24.38
N ASP A 99 4.73 19.76 -23.83
CA ASP A 99 3.43 20.45 -23.66
C ASP A 99 2.43 19.86 -22.65
N ILE A 100 2.84 18.92 -21.78
CA ILE A 100 1.98 18.34 -20.74
C ILE A 100 1.31 19.40 -19.87
N GLN A 101 2.08 20.37 -19.37
CA GLN A 101 1.55 21.35 -18.40
C GLN A 101 0.38 22.15 -18.99
N ARG A 102 0.54 22.64 -20.21
CA ARG A 102 -0.51 23.42 -20.90
C ARG A 102 -1.75 22.57 -21.16
N ASN A 103 -1.55 21.33 -21.62
CA ASN A 103 -2.65 20.44 -21.95
C ASN A 103 -3.40 19.98 -20.69
N LEU A 104 -2.68 19.68 -19.61
CA LEU A 104 -3.28 19.36 -18.31
C LEU A 104 -4.03 20.54 -17.71
N THR A 105 -3.49 21.76 -17.77
CA THR A 105 -4.22 22.96 -17.31
C THR A 105 -5.53 23.12 -18.07
N ARG A 106 -5.50 23.02 -19.40
CA ARG A 106 -6.73 23.10 -20.20
C ARG A 106 -7.73 22.00 -19.86
N LEU A 107 -7.25 20.79 -19.58
CA LEU A 107 -8.11 19.68 -19.19
C LEU A 107 -8.71 19.90 -17.79
N GLN A 108 -7.91 20.42 -16.86
CA GLN A 108 -8.34 20.81 -15.53
C GLN A 108 -9.42 21.90 -15.58
N ASP A 109 -9.23 22.95 -16.38
CA ASP A 109 -10.21 24.03 -16.55
C ASP A 109 -11.58 23.49 -17.02
N ILE A 110 -11.58 22.56 -17.99
CA ILE A 110 -12.81 21.91 -18.48
C ILE A 110 -13.50 21.10 -17.38
N ILE A 111 -12.73 20.39 -16.55
CA ILE A 111 -13.24 19.59 -15.45
C ILE A 111 -13.85 20.49 -14.36
N ASP A 112 -13.16 21.59 -14.04
CA ASP A 112 -13.59 22.56 -13.02
C ASP A 112 -14.84 23.32 -13.45
N ASP A 113 -14.97 23.69 -14.74
CA ASP A 113 -16.17 24.29 -15.34
C ASP A 113 -17.40 23.36 -15.25
N ASN A 114 -17.17 22.05 -15.20
CA ASN A 114 -18.23 21.05 -14.99
C ASN A 114 -18.44 20.70 -13.51
N HIS A 115 -17.74 21.38 -12.59
CA HIS A 115 -17.80 21.15 -11.14
C HIS A 115 -17.47 19.71 -10.73
N LEU A 116 -16.56 19.06 -11.46
CA LEU A 116 -16.12 17.71 -11.18
C LEU A 116 -14.78 17.72 -10.45
N THR A 117 -14.59 16.80 -9.51
CA THR A 117 -13.28 16.57 -8.90
C THR A 117 -12.49 15.56 -9.72
N ILE A 118 -11.16 15.62 -9.67
CA ILE A 118 -10.29 14.62 -10.31
C ILE A 118 -10.64 13.20 -9.85
N PHE A 119 -10.89 13.00 -8.56
CA PHE A 119 -11.32 11.71 -8.03
C PHE A 119 -12.61 11.23 -8.73
N LYS A 120 -13.61 12.11 -8.90
CA LYS A 120 -14.87 11.73 -9.54
C LYS A 120 -14.69 11.40 -11.02
N VAL A 121 -13.82 12.13 -11.71
CA VAL A 121 -13.48 11.85 -13.11
C VAL A 121 -12.82 10.48 -13.23
N MET A 122 -11.81 10.19 -12.39
CA MET A 122 -11.14 8.88 -12.36
C MET A 122 -12.13 7.75 -12.04
N ASP A 123 -13.03 7.94 -11.08
CA ASP A 123 -14.09 6.97 -10.73
C ASP A 123 -15.05 6.69 -11.91
N LEU A 124 -15.30 7.65 -12.78
CA LEU A 124 -16.17 7.48 -13.95
C LEU A 124 -15.48 6.82 -15.14
N ILE A 125 -14.15 6.93 -15.26
CA ILE A 125 -13.39 6.45 -16.41
C ILE A 125 -12.54 5.21 -16.11
N THR A 126 -12.47 4.77 -14.84
CA THR A 126 -11.81 3.52 -14.44
C THR A 126 -12.83 2.39 -14.35
N GLN A 127 -12.41 1.17 -14.69
CA GLN A 127 -13.27 0.00 -14.62
C GLN A 127 -13.64 -0.35 -13.16
N ASN A 128 -14.93 -0.59 -12.90
CA ASN A 128 -15.43 -0.98 -11.58
C ASN A 128 -14.99 -2.40 -11.19
N CYS A 129 -14.88 -2.65 -9.88
CA CYS A 129 -14.49 -3.96 -9.36
C CYS A 129 -15.42 -5.11 -9.77
N SER A 130 -16.73 -4.86 -9.87
CA SER A 130 -17.72 -5.87 -10.24
C SER A 130 -17.61 -6.31 -11.70
N THR A 131 -17.08 -5.45 -12.58
CA THR A 131 -16.87 -5.80 -14.00
C THR A 131 -15.47 -6.34 -14.26
N LEU A 132 -14.48 -5.86 -13.51
CA LEU A 132 -13.10 -6.35 -13.58
C LEU A 132 -12.95 -7.76 -12.98
N LEU A 133 -13.57 -8.02 -11.82
CA LEU A 133 -13.46 -9.30 -11.11
C LEU A 133 -14.77 -10.09 -11.28
N THR A 134 -14.76 -11.06 -12.19
CA THR A 134 -15.99 -11.74 -12.64
C THR A 134 -16.36 -12.94 -11.78
N MET A 135 -15.37 -13.60 -11.16
CA MET A 135 -15.59 -14.74 -10.26
C MET A 135 -14.58 -14.72 -9.12
N CYS A 136 -15.06 -14.91 -7.90
CA CYS A 136 -14.22 -15.03 -6.72
C CYS A 136 -14.52 -16.32 -5.97
N LYS A 137 -13.46 -17.05 -5.61
CA LYS A 137 -13.55 -18.25 -4.76
C LYS A 137 -12.72 -18.02 -3.51
N TRP A 138 -13.36 -18.05 -2.35
CA TRP A 138 -12.68 -17.94 -1.06
C TRP A 138 -12.93 -19.22 -0.26
N LYS A 139 -11.86 -19.91 0.16
CA LYS A 139 -11.96 -21.17 0.91
C LYS A 139 -12.86 -22.20 0.23
N GLY A 140 -12.65 -22.41 -1.07
CA GLY A 140 -13.42 -23.34 -1.89
C GLY A 140 -14.84 -22.89 -2.25
N THR A 141 -15.35 -21.81 -1.65
CA THR A 141 -16.72 -21.32 -1.92
C THR A 141 -16.69 -20.23 -2.99
N ILE A 142 -17.38 -20.47 -4.11
CA ILE A 142 -17.55 -19.50 -5.19
C ILE A 142 -18.68 -18.54 -4.80
N ASP A 143 -18.41 -17.23 -4.89
CA ASP A 143 -19.38 -16.16 -4.64
C ASP A 143 -19.11 -14.98 -5.60
N GLN A 144 -20.01 -13.99 -5.58
CA GLN A 144 -19.79 -12.71 -6.24
C GLN A 144 -18.62 -11.95 -5.59
N CYS A 145 -17.77 -11.35 -6.45
CA CYS A 145 -16.58 -10.65 -5.99
C CYS A 145 -16.89 -9.44 -5.10
N ASP A 146 -18.03 -8.78 -5.26
CA ASP A 146 -18.44 -7.61 -4.44
C ASP A 146 -18.57 -7.91 -2.94
N LYS A 147 -18.75 -9.19 -2.57
CA LYS A 147 -18.77 -9.66 -1.18
C LYS A 147 -17.37 -9.62 -0.54
N TYR A 148 -16.33 -9.66 -1.36
CA TYR A 148 -14.94 -9.85 -0.93
C TYR A 148 -14.04 -8.68 -1.25
N PHE A 149 -14.14 -8.16 -2.47
CA PHE A 149 -13.35 -7.04 -2.96
C PHE A 149 -14.14 -5.75 -2.85
N LYS A 150 -13.49 -4.71 -2.34
CA LYS A 150 -14.02 -3.34 -2.29
C LYS A 150 -13.08 -2.40 -3.02
N GLN A 151 -13.66 -1.35 -3.59
CA GLN A 151 -12.88 -0.27 -4.20
C GLN A 151 -11.98 0.37 -3.14
N SER A 152 -10.72 0.55 -3.47
CA SER A 152 -9.68 1.07 -2.59
C SER A 152 -8.74 1.97 -3.37
N LEU A 153 -8.02 2.81 -2.63
CA LEU A 153 -7.00 3.68 -3.17
C LEU A 153 -5.61 3.05 -3.05
N SER A 154 -4.79 3.19 -4.09
CA SER A 154 -3.42 2.71 -4.17
C SER A 154 -2.54 3.68 -4.97
N VAL A 155 -1.24 3.43 -5.03
CA VAL A 155 -0.35 4.20 -5.93
C VAL A 155 -0.72 4.11 -7.42
N ASP A 156 -1.52 3.12 -7.83
CA ASP A 156 -2.05 3.01 -9.19
C ASP A 156 -3.48 3.55 -9.33
N GLY A 157 -3.96 4.34 -8.36
CA GLY A 157 -5.30 4.92 -8.35
C GLY A 157 -6.35 3.98 -7.76
N LEU A 158 -7.52 3.94 -8.40
CA LEU A 158 -8.65 3.13 -7.98
C LEU A 158 -8.40 1.65 -8.31
N CYS A 159 -8.47 0.82 -7.28
CA CYS A 159 -8.23 -0.61 -7.36
C CYS A 159 -9.25 -1.38 -6.51
N CYS A 160 -9.14 -2.70 -6.51
CA CYS A 160 -10.03 -3.60 -5.80
C CYS A 160 -9.26 -4.38 -4.76
N SER A 161 -9.54 -4.17 -3.47
CA SER A 161 -8.84 -4.84 -2.38
C SER A 161 -9.70 -5.84 -1.64
N PHE A 162 -9.13 -7.01 -1.38
CA PHE A 162 -9.61 -8.01 -0.44
C PHE A 162 -8.82 -7.93 0.86
N ASN A 163 -9.51 -8.08 2.00
CA ASN A 163 -8.92 -8.15 3.34
C ASN A 163 -8.01 -6.96 3.71
N TYR A 164 -8.46 -5.75 3.36
CA TYR A 164 -7.74 -4.47 3.48
C TYR A 164 -8.45 -3.53 4.47
N TYR A 165 -7.74 -3.06 5.49
CA TYR A 165 -8.28 -2.32 6.65
C TYR A 165 -7.35 -1.18 7.14
N THR A 166 -6.61 -0.58 6.22
CA THR A 166 -5.60 0.44 6.52
C THR A 166 -6.15 1.73 7.14
N PHE A 167 -7.39 2.09 6.86
CA PHE A 167 -8.02 3.31 7.38
C PHE A 167 -9.00 3.00 8.52
N PRO A 168 -9.10 3.91 9.51
CA PRO A 168 -9.91 3.67 10.69
C PRO A 168 -11.40 3.63 10.31
N ASP A 169 -11.98 2.44 10.36
CA ASP A 169 -13.43 2.21 10.40
C ASP A 169 -13.76 1.48 11.73
N THR A 170 -15.02 1.59 12.15
CA THR A 170 -15.58 1.13 13.43
C THR A 170 -15.34 -0.36 13.76
N THR A 171 -14.82 -1.20 12.85
CA THR A 171 -14.73 -2.67 13.04
C THR A 171 -13.45 -3.34 12.50
N THR A 172 -12.27 -2.71 12.60
CA THR A 172 -11.08 -3.08 11.81
C THR A 172 -10.29 -4.33 12.24
N PHE A 173 -10.05 -4.60 13.53
CA PHE A 173 -9.10 -5.68 13.91
C PHE A 173 -9.71 -7.09 14.05
N LYS A 174 -10.98 -7.20 14.45
CA LYS A 174 -11.61 -8.52 14.66
C LYS A 174 -12.00 -9.22 13.35
N ASN A 175 -12.11 -8.47 12.26
CA ASN A 175 -12.64 -8.95 10.99
C ASN A 175 -11.57 -9.43 9.99
N VAL A 176 -10.28 -9.38 10.38
CA VAL A 176 -9.19 -9.84 9.50
C VAL A 176 -9.35 -11.33 9.20
N ARG A 177 -9.47 -11.64 7.91
CA ARG A 177 -9.67 -13.00 7.42
C ARG A 177 -8.37 -13.78 7.52
N ARG A 178 -8.50 -15.07 7.85
CA ARG A 178 -7.38 -16.02 7.98
C ARG A 178 -7.66 -17.28 7.19
N ALA A 179 -6.63 -17.94 6.68
CA ALA A 179 -6.73 -19.25 6.06
C ALA A 179 -6.65 -20.35 7.13
N ALA A 180 -7.42 -21.44 6.97
CA ALA A 180 -7.41 -22.55 7.93
C ALA A 180 -6.34 -23.61 7.60
N ALA A 181 -5.94 -23.71 6.34
CA ALA A 181 -4.92 -24.64 5.88
C ALA A 181 -4.19 -24.07 4.66
N CYS A 182 -3.12 -24.74 4.24
CA CYS A 182 -2.36 -24.40 3.05
C CYS A 182 -3.01 -25.00 1.79
N GLY A 183 -2.68 -24.42 0.62
CA GLY A 183 -3.18 -24.86 -0.67
C GLY A 183 -4.05 -23.81 -1.37
N PHE A 184 -4.17 -23.92 -2.69
CA PHE A 184 -4.93 -22.93 -3.48
C PHE A 184 -6.45 -23.02 -3.21
N GLU A 185 -6.94 -24.18 -2.79
CA GLU A 185 -8.36 -24.39 -2.44
C GLU A 185 -8.80 -23.60 -1.21
N THR A 186 -7.90 -23.39 -0.24
CA THR A 186 -8.17 -22.62 0.97
C THR A 186 -7.84 -21.13 0.83
N GLY A 187 -7.25 -20.74 -0.30
CA GLY A 187 -6.89 -19.38 -0.63
C GLY A 187 -8.00 -18.58 -1.31
N MET A 188 -7.58 -17.47 -1.93
CA MET A 188 -8.41 -16.64 -2.80
C MET A 188 -8.09 -16.97 -4.26
N THR A 189 -9.11 -17.33 -5.05
CA THR A 189 -9.02 -17.45 -6.51
C THR A 189 -9.89 -16.36 -7.13
N VAL A 190 -9.36 -15.65 -8.11
CA VAL A 190 -10.07 -14.57 -8.81
C VAL A 190 -9.96 -14.77 -10.31
N VAL A 191 -11.07 -14.63 -11.02
CA VAL A 191 -11.10 -14.52 -12.48
C VAL A 191 -11.27 -13.06 -12.84
N VAL A 192 -10.45 -12.61 -13.78
CA VAL A 192 -10.29 -11.20 -14.15
C VAL A 192 -10.71 -11.00 -15.60
N ASN A 193 -11.37 -9.88 -15.89
CA ASN A 193 -11.74 -9.44 -17.22
C ASN A 193 -11.28 -8.00 -17.49
N SER A 194 -10.11 -7.85 -18.14
CA SER A 194 -9.57 -6.53 -18.51
C SER A 194 -10.04 -6.02 -19.87
N GLU A 195 -10.74 -6.79 -20.73
CA GLU A 195 -11.19 -6.35 -22.08
C GLU A 195 -10.11 -5.60 -22.93
N PRO A 196 -9.25 -6.31 -23.69
CA PRO A 196 -8.15 -5.70 -24.46
C PRO A 196 -8.56 -4.58 -25.43
N ASN A 197 -9.77 -4.62 -25.99
CA ASN A 197 -10.24 -3.61 -26.94
C ASN A 197 -10.52 -2.25 -26.29
N ASP A 198 -10.59 -2.20 -24.95
CA ASP A 198 -10.83 -1.00 -24.17
C ASP A 198 -9.54 -0.23 -23.82
N TYR A 199 -8.39 -0.80 -24.16
CA TYR A 199 -7.07 -0.22 -23.91
C TYR A 199 -6.74 0.83 -24.98
N TYR A 200 -6.34 2.02 -24.55
CA TYR A 200 -5.85 3.06 -25.47
C TYR A 200 -4.69 3.90 -24.91
N ALA A 201 -4.56 3.95 -23.57
CA ALA A 201 -3.54 4.74 -22.89
C ALA A 201 -3.06 4.02 -21.63
N THR A 202 -2.09 3.11 -21.78
CA THR A 202 -1.53 2.36 -20.66
C THR A 202 -0.13 2.80 -20.28
N ILE A 203 0.13 2.78 -18.98
CA ILE A 203 1.46 3.04 -18.40
C ILE A 203 2.41 1.85 -18.65
N ILE A 204 1.83 0.64 -18.68
CA ILE A 204 2.54 -0.62 -18.89
C ILE A 204 2.06 -1.19 -20.23
N GLY A 205 3.00 -1.54 -21.11
CA GLY A 205 2.73 -2.16 -22.42
C GLY A 205 2.33 -3.63 -22.32
N ALA A 206 1.34 -3.96 -21.49
CA ALA A 206 0.84 -5.30 -21.28
C ALA A 206 -0.68 -5.30 -21.00
N TYR A 207 -1.36 -6.40 -21.30
CA TYR A 207 -2.77 -6.60 -20.98
C TYR A 207 -2.92 -7.50 -19.74
N GLY A 208 -3.82 -7.11 -18.83
CA GLY A 208 -4.12 -7.88 -17.63
C GLY A 208 -4.16 -7.01 -16.38
N VAL A 209 -3.83 -7.60 -15.23
CA VAL A 209 -3.88 -6.90 -13.95
C VAL A 209 -2.52 -6.90 -13.25
N LYS A 210 -2.32 -5.85 -12.46
CA LYS A 210 -1.30 -5.79 -11.42
C LYS A 210 -1.94 -6.22 -10.10
N VAL A 211 -1.34 -7.21 -9.45
CA VAL A 211 -1.73 -7.73 -8.15
C VAL A 211 -0.69 -7.30 -7.12
N MET A 212 -1.12 -6.60 -6.08
CA MET A 212 -0.30 -6.21 -4.94
C MET A 212 -0.68 -7.06 -3.72
N ILE A 213 0.31 -7.67 -3.09
CA ILE A 213 0.16 -8.47 -1.88
C ILE A 213 0.86 -7.73 -0.75
N HIS A 214 0.12 -7.44 0.31
CA HIS A 214 0.61 -6.63 1.42
C HIS A 214 -0.09 -7.01 2.73
N TYR A 215 0.43 -6.50 3.84
CA TYR A 215 -0.23 -6.64 5.13
C TYR A 215 -1.59 -5.93 5.11
N SER A 216 -2.58 -6.49 5.80
CA SER A 216 -3.96 -5.98 5.79
C SER A 216 -4.11 -4.52 6.22
N PHE A 217 -3.15 -3.99 6.97
CA PHE A 217 -3.17 -2.61 7.45
C PHE A 217 -2.17 -1.70 6.73
N ASP A 218 -1.42 -2.20 5.76
CA ASP A 218 -0.46 -1.42 4.98
C ASP A 218 -1.11 -0.84 3.72
N TYR A 219 -0.92 0.45 3.48
CA TYR A 219 -1.34 1.10 2.23
C TYR A 219 -0.64 0.47 1.01
N PRO A 220 -1.36 0.09 -0.06
CA PRO A 220 -0.78 -0.53 -1.24
C PRO A 220 0.04 0.49 -2.04
N ASP A 221 1.34 0.54 -1.73
CA ASP A 221 2.32 1.39 -2.38
C ASP A 221 3.38 0.60 -3.15
N PHE A 222 4.44 1.30 -3.58
CA PHE A 222 5.56 0.69 -4.30
C PHE A 222 6.37 -0.32 -3.47
N ASN A 223 6.17 -0.40 -2.15
CA ASN A 223 6.84 -1.37 -1.29
C ASN A 223 6.03 -2.67 -1.13
N ALA A 224 4.81 -2.75 -1.65
CA ALA A 224 4.05 -3.99 -1.69
C ALA A 224 4.67 -4.98 -2.68
N GLU A 225 4.48 -6.29 -2.43
CA GLU A 225 4.89 -7.32 -3.36
C GLU A 225 3.99 -7.30 -4.60
N ILE A 226 4.57 -7.12 -5.79
CA ILE A 226 3.84 -6.90 -7.04
C ILE A 226 3.99 -8.10 -7.96
N GLN A 227 2.86 -8.63 -8.43
CA GLN A 227 2.79 -9.61 -9.50
C GLN A 227 1.99 -9.05 -10.67
N LEU A 228 2.57 -9.08 -11.87
CA LEU A 228 1.84 -8.83 -13.11
C LEU A 228 1.23 -10.16 -13.59
N VAL A 229 -0.08 -10.15 -13.84
CA VAL A 229 -0.85 -11.30 -14.29
C VAL A 229 -1.38 -10.99 -15.68
N GLN A 230 -0.95 -11.79 -16.65
CA GLN A 230 -1.35 -11.64 -18.05
C GLN A 230 -2.70 -12.32 -18.29
N LEU A 231 -3.42 -11.83 -19.31
CA LEU A 231 -4.65 -12.47 -19.77
C LEU A 231 -4.39 -13.88 -20.31
N ASN A 232 -5.46 -14.70 -20.33
CA ASN A 232 -5.48 -16.08 -20.84
C ASN A 232 -4.51 -17.06 -20.15
N ASN A 233 -4.00 -16.70 -18.97
CA ASN A 233 -3.12 -17.53 -18.17
C ASN A 233 -3.68 -17.71 -16.76
N GLN A 234 -3.41 -18.87 -16.17
CA GLN A 234 -3.66 -19.11 -14.76
C GLN A 234 -2.36 -18.94 -13.98
N HIS A 235 -2.33 -17.98 -13.05
CA HIS A 235 -1.18 -17.72 -12.20
C HIS A 235 -1.44 -18.24 -10.79
N PHE A 236 -0.50 -19.03 -10.25
CA PHE A 236 -0.51 -19.45 -8.85
C PHE A 236 0.52 -18.63 -8.08
N ILE A 237 0.06 -17.88 -7.09
CA ILE A 237 0.92 -17.06 -6.24
C ILE A 237 0.99 -17.70 -4.86
N THR A 238 2.19 -18.15 -4.48
CA THR A 238 2.45 -18.76 -3.16
C THR A 238 2.84 -17.68 -2.17
N ILE A 239 2.22 -17.72 -0.98
CA ILE A 239 2.44 -16.75 0.08
C ILE A 239 3.02 -17.48 1.29
N ASN A 240 4.21 -17.06 1.73
CA ASN A 240 4.88 -17.59 2.90
C ASN A 240 4.88 -16.51 4.00
N PRO A 241 3.97 -16.59 4.98
CA PRO A 241 3.92 -15.58 6.03
C PRO A 241 5.09 -15.74 6.98
N ALA A 242 5.68 -14.60 7.36
CA ALA A 242 6.64 -14.49 8.44
C ALA A 242 6.22 -13.31 9.32
N GLU A 243 6.33 -13.50 10.63
CA GLU A 243 6.02 -12.46 11.60
C GLU A 243 7.21 -12.30 12.53
N MET A 244 7.62 -11.04 12.72
CA MET A 244 8.61 -10.65 13.71
C MET A 244 7.92 -9.73 14.70
N TYR A 245 7.89 -10.14 15.97
CA TYR A 245 7.29 -9.36 17.03
C TYR A 245 8.28 -9.18 18.18
N SER A 246 8.06 -8.14 18.99
CA SER A 246 8.87 -7.87 20.19
C SER A 246 8.08 -8.26 21.44
N LYS A 247 8.76 -8.89 22.41
CA LYS A 247 8.17 -9.15 23.72
C LYS A 247 7.85 -7.85 24.46
N SER A 248 6.90 -7.92 25.39
CA SER A 248 6.43 -6.75 26.16
C SER A 248 7.55 -6.02 26.92
N GLU A 249 8.56 -6.75 27.35
CA GLU A 249 9.71 -6.28 28.12
C GLU A 249 10.59 -5.33 27.31
N VAL A 250 10.59 -5.47 25.98
CA VAL A 250 11.29 -4.55 25.07
C VAL A 250 10.69 -3.14 25.15
N LYS A 251 9.39 -2.99 25.48
CA LYS A 251 8.75 -1.67 25.68
C LYS A 251 9.44 -0.85 26.78
N ASN A 252 9.99 -1.52 27.80
CA ASN A 252 10.66 -0.86 28.93
C ASN A 252 12.00 -0.22 28.53
N LEU A 253 12.58 -0.62 27.40
CA LEU A 253 13.80 -0.01 26.88
C LEU A 253 13.47 1.34 26.22
N LYS A 254 14.38 2.31 26.40
CA LYS A 254 14.29 3.60 25.70
C LYS A 254 14.31 3.37 24.19
N ILE A 255 13.50 4.14 23.45
CA ILE A 255 13.40 4.05 21.98
C ILE A 255 14.78 4.19 21.32
N SER A 256 15.65 5.05 21.84
CA SER A 256 17.04 5.22 21.34
C SER A 256 17.91 3.96 21.44
N MET A 257 17.61 3.07 22.38
CA MET A 257 18.33 1.80 22.57
C MET A 257 17.73 0.69 21.70
N ARG A 258 16.40 0.54 21.70
CA ARG A 258 15.71 -0.53 20.94
C ARG A 258 15.51 -0.23 19.44
N LYS A 259 15.64 1.04 19.03
CA LYS A 259 15.54 1.51 17.63
C LYS A 259 14.24 1.10 16.89
N CYS A 260 13.18 0.77 17.62
CA CYS A 260 11.85 0.47 17.10
C CYS A 260 10.78 1.21 17.90
N ILE A 261 9.64 1.47 17.26
CA ILE A 261 8.50 2.20 17.82
C ILE A 261 7.29 1.28 17.77
N PHE A 262 6.53 1.19 18.87
CA PHE A 262 5.26 0.45 18.89
C PHE A 262 4.12 1.33 18.37
N SER A 263 3.06 0.70 17.86
CA SER A 263 1.92 1.44 17.28
C SER A 263 1.27 2.43 18.25
N GLU A 264 1.20 2.09 19.53
CA GLU A 264 0.68 2.95 20.61
C GLU A 264 1.58 4.18 20.89
N GLU A 265 2.87 4.10 20.52
CA GLU A 265 3.87 5.14 20.75
C GLU A 265 4.01 6.06 19.54
N ALA A 266 3.68 5.56 18.35
CA ALA A 266 3.86 6.25 17.07
C ALA A 266 3.26 7.65 17.12
N ASP A 267 2.02 7.77 17.63
CA ASP A 267 1.31 9.04 17.74
C ASP A 267 2.07 10.11 18.53
N LYS A 268 2.66 9.70 19.67
CA LYS A 268 3.37 10.59 20.58
C LYS A 268 4.79 10.89 20.14
N VAL A 269 5.43 9.97 19.39
CA VAL A 269 6.85 10.08 19.05
C VAL A 269 7.04 10.75 17.69
N LEU A 270 6.26 10.32 16.69
CA LEU A 270 6.42 10.79 15.31
C LEU A 270 5.65 12.09 15.05
N TYR A 271 4.55 12.32 15.77
CA TYR A 271 3.61 13.41 15.45
C TYR A 271 3.47 14.45 16.57
N ALA A 272 4.34 14.45 17.58
CA ALA A 272 4.29 15.39 18.70
C ALA A 272 4.29 16.87 18.23
N ASN A 273 5.02 17.15 17.16
CA ASN A 273 5.23 18.50 16.62
C ASN A 273 4.52 18.73 15.28
N VAL A 274 3.67 17.78 14.85
CA VAL A 274 2.97 17.85 13.57
C VAL A 274 1.56 18.40 13.82
N LYS A 275 1.30 19.65 13.40
CA LYS A 275 0.02 20.32 13.61
C LYS A 275 -1.14 19.68 12.85
N GLU A 276 -0.88 19.15 11.66
CA GLU A 276 -1.87 18.50 10.79
C GLU A 276 -1.30 17.21 10.20
N ARG A 277 -2.02 16.11 10.35
CA ARG A 277 -1.69 14.85 9.68
C ARG A 277 -2.40 14.79 8.33
N ASN A 278 -1.61 14.54 7.28
CA ASN A 278 -2.13 14.37 5.93
C ASN A 278 -2.87 13.05 5.73
N LEU A 279 -2.44 12.01 6.45
CA LEU A 279 -2.99 10.66 6.41
C LEU A 279 -3.15 10.15 7.83
N THR A 280 -4.12 9.28 8.05
CA THR A 280 -4.31 8.62 9.35
C THR A 280 -4.59 7.14 9.14
N PHE A 281 -3.60 6.32 9.50
CA PHE A 281 -3.67 4.88 9.40
C PHE A 281 -4.14 4.23 10.70
N THR A 282 -4.85 3.10 10.58
CA THR A 282 -5.35 2.30 11.72
C THR A 282 -4.22 1.74 12.57
N ALA A 283 -3.12 1.34 11.92
CA ALA A 283 -1.97 0.74 12.58
C ALA A 283 -0.67 1.35 12.04
N TYR A 284 0.28 1.57 12.93
CA TYR A 284 1.64 1.92 12.55
C TYR A 284 2.33 0.73 11.90
N SER A 285 2.97 0.99 10.77
CA SER A 285 3.90 0.10 10.11
C SER A 285 4.98 0.91 9.44
N TYR A 286 6.10 0.26 9.11
CA TYR A 286 7.17 0.90 8.36
C TYR A 286 6.68 1.41 6.98
N HIS A 287 5.86 0.62 6.27
CA HIS A 287 5.31 0.99 4.97
C HIS A 287 4.38 2.20 5.05
N ASN A 288 3.49 2.22 6.05
CA ASN A 288 2.60 3.34 6.29
C ASN A 288 3.40 4.60 6.65
N CYS A 289 4.40 4.50 7.53
CA CYS A 289 5.28 5.62 7.88
C CYS A 289 5.99 6.22 6.65
N LEU A 290 6.50 5.38 5.75
CA LEU A 290 7.11 5.86 4.50
C LEU A 290 6.09 6.52 3.57
N THR A 291 4.87 5.99 3.51
CA THR A 291 3.78 6.57 2.73
C THR A 291 3.44 7.97 3.24
N GLU A 292 3.28 8.16 4.55
CA GLU A 292 3.02 9.49 5.12
C GLU A 292 4.19 10.46 4.89
N CYS A 293 5.43 9.98 4.97
CA CYS A 293 6.62 10.77 4.68
C CYS A 293 6.57 11.29 3.23
N ARG A 294 6.26 10.43 2.25
CA ARG A 294 6.11 10.83 0.84
C ARG A 294 5.01 11.87 0.67
N VAL A 295 3.83 11.64 1.24
CA VAL A 295 2.70 12.59 1.15
C VAL A 295 3.06 13.93 1.78
N SER A 296 3.74 13.93 2.92
CA SER A 296 4.17 15.16 3.60
C SER A 296 5.17 15.96 2.78
N ILE A 297 6.11 15.29 2.11
CA ILE A 297 7.04 15.95 1.17
C ILE A 297 6.30 16.50 -0.04
N ILE A 298 5.35 15.76 -0.60
CA ILE A 298 4.55 16.21 -1.75
C ILE A 298 3.74 17.46 -1.38
N ARG A 299 3.01 17.46 -0.25
CA ARG A 299 2.26 18.63 0.21
C ARG A 299 3.19 19.83 0.50
N ALA A 300 4.35 19.61 1.10
CA ALA A 300 5.29 20.68 1.41
C ALA A 300 5.93 21.31 0.16
N LYS A 301 6.22 20.52 -0.88
CA LYS A 301 6.85 21.02 -2.12
C LYS A 301 5.85 21.53 -3.15
N CYS A 302 4.70 20.86 -3.28
CA CYS A 302 3.73 21.10 -4.35
C CYS A 302 2.45 21.79 -3.88
N GLY A 303 2.18 21.82 -2.57
CA GLY A 303 0.97 22.44 -2.00
C GLY A 303 -0.30 21.61 -2.09
N CYS A 304 -0.29 20.44 -2.74
CA CYS A 304 -1.44 19.55 -2.90
C CYS A 304 -1.06 18.09 -2.64
N ILE A 305 -2.08 17.22 -2.47
CA ILE A 305 -1.92 15.78 -2.31
C ILE A 305 -2.62 15.09 -3.49
N PRO A 306 -1.97 14.12 -4.18
CA PRO A 306 -2.59 13.36 -5.26
C PRO A 306 -3.89 12.67 -4.82
N TYR A 307 -4.85 12.56 -5.76
CA TYR A 307 -6.19 12.01 -5.48
C TYR A 307 -6.19 10.59 -4.95
N TYR A 308 -5.13 9.83 -5.25
CA TYR A 308 -5.03 8.43 -4.87
C TYR A 308 -4.54 8.24 -3.44
N PHE A 309 -4.23 9.31 -2.71
CA PHE A 309 -4.09 9.25 -1.27
C PHE A 309 -5.42 9.67 -0.62
N PRO A 310 -5.96 8.90 0.33
CA PRO A 310 -7.18 9.26 1.04
C PRO A 310 -6.89 10.43 1.99
N GLN A 311 -7.43 11.59 1.67
CA GLN A 311 -7.28 12.79 2.50
C GLN A 311 -8.26 12.74 3.67
N ASN A 312 -7.84 13.31 4.82
CA ASN A 312 -8.70 13.56 5.97
C ASN A 312 -9.67 14.71 5.72
#